data_AF-A0A7C5I3J9-F1
#
_entry.id   AF-A0A7C5I3J9-F1
#
_cell.length_a   1.000
_cell.length_b   1.000
_cell.length_c   1.000
_cell.angle_alpha   90.00
_cell.angle_beta   90.00
_cell.angle_gamma   90.00
#
_symmetry.space_group_name_H-M   'P 1'
#
loop_
_entity.id
_entity.type
_entity.pdbx_description
1 polymer ?
#
loop_
_entity_poly.entity_id
_entity_poly.type
_entity_poly.pdbx_seq_one_letter_code
_entity_poly.pdbx_strand_id
1 'polypeptide(L)'
;MKTFLQVRPERSSKYGYLIGRVRVLEKSLLSEKILESMLKAESLEQAIRVIQEIPYLGEEFQALEYRLEDLNRTLNEHHFWVVNEIASHKLGESLAQFFTMQFNFLSLKLQLKAFLAKKNIEKPLMGTLQWSRILRFINGEAGEFVPEPYRSAIQEAMALYEKYSNIQAVELVMDRFYLAELLKFYSESSNKVIRNWYLAYVVLS
;
A
#
# COMPACT_ATOMS: atom_id res chain seq x y z
N MET A 1 10.42 5.87 -32.85
CA MET A 1 11.00 4.67 -32.21
C MET A 1 9.87 3.76 -31.74
N LYS A 2 9.52 2.74 -32.53
CA LYS A 2 8.46 1.76 -32.25
C LYS A 2 9.12 0.42 -31.91
N THR A 3 9.33 0.12 -30.63
CA THR A 3 9.73 -1.25 -30.22
C THR A 3 9.36 -1.57 -28.77
N PHE A 4 8.11 -1.38 -28.40
CA PHE A 4 7.51 -2.12 -27.29
C PHE A 4 6.16 -2.63 -27.78
N LEU A 5 5.80 -3.86 -27.40
CA LEU A 5 4.61 -4.62 -27.83
C LEU A 5 4.81 -5.55 -29.04
N GLN A 6 5.72 -6.51 -28.90
CA GLN A 6 5.43 -7.87 -29.35
C GLN A 6 5.26 -8.78 -28.13
N VAL A 7 4.11 -8.66 -27.48
CA VAL A 7 3.63 -9.70 -26.56
C VAL A 7 2.95 -10.76 -27.44
N ARG A 8 3.45 -12.00 -27.39
CA ARG A 8 2.90 -13.11 -28.17
C ARG A 8 1.37 -13.27 -27.95
N PRO A 9 0.58 -13.60 -28.98
CA PRO A 9 -0.89 -13.52 -28.95
C PRO A 9 -1.57 -14.40 -27.90
N GLU A 10 -0.93 -15.49 -27.47
CA GLU A 10 -1.55 -16.44 -26.52
C GLU A 10 -1.51 -15.99 -25.05
N ARG A 11 -0.64 -15.03 -24.68
CA ARG A 11 -0.56 -14.48 -23.31
C ARG A 11 -1.29 -13.14 -23.16
N SER A 12 -1.52 -12.42 -24.25
CA SER A 12 -2.17 -11.11 -24.25
C SER A 12 -3.67 -11.16 -23.94
N SER A 13 -4.35 -12.30 -24.16
CA SER A 13 -5.80 -12.37 -23.90
C SER A 13 -6.13 -12.40 -22.40
N LYS A 14 -5.31 -13.05 -21.56
CA LYS A 14 -5.60 -13.21 -20.11
C LYS A 14 -5.41 -11.91 -19.32
N TYR A 15 -4.40 -11.12 -19.66
CA TYR A 15 -4.10 -9.85 -18.98
C TYR A 15 -4.57 -8.63 -19.79
N GLY A 16 -5.23 -8.81 -20.93
CA GLY A 16 -5.57 -7.73 -21.86
C GLY A 16 -6.37 -6.61 -21.21
N TYR A 17 -7.37 -6.96 -20.39
CA TYR A 17 -8.13 -5.99 -19.60
C TYR A 17 -7.23 -5.21 -18.63
N LEU A 18 -6.46 -5.90 -17.79
CA LEU A 18 -5.58 -5.27 -16.79
C LEU A 18 -4.54 -4.36 -17.43
N ILE A 19 -3.93 -4.79 -18.54
CA ILE A 19 -2.97 -3.98 -19.29
C ILE A 19 -3.65 -2.73 -19.86
N GLY A 20 -4.84 -2.89 -20.46
CA GLY A 20 -5.63 -1.77 -20.96
C GLY A 20 -5.98 -0.78 -19.85
N ARG A 21 -6.40 -1.30 -18.69
CA ARG A 21 -6.76 -0.48 -17.54
C ARG A 21 -5.58 0.29 -16.97
N VAL A 22 -4.44 -0.38 -16.76
CA VAL A 22 -3.20 0.27 -16.30
C VAL A 22 -2.79 1.38 -17.26
N ARG A 23 -2.84 1.16 -18.59
CA ARG A 23 -2.54 2.21 -19.57
C ARG A 23 -3.47 3.41 -19.53
N VAL A 24 -4.72 3.21 -19.14
CA VAL A 24 -5.66 4.33 -18.93
C VAL A 24 -5.25 5.10 -17.68
N LEU A 25 -4.95 4.40 -16.58
CA LEU A 25 -4.48 5.01 -15.32
C LEU A 25 -3.14 5.74 -15.49
N GLU A 26 -2.22 5.21 -16.30
CA GLU A 26 -0.92 5.85 -16.60
C GLU A 26 -1.09 7.24 -17.24
N LYS A 27 -2.16 7.46 -18.01
CA LYS A 27 -2.47 8.78 -18.57
C LYS A 27 -2.91 9.80 -17.51
N SER A 28 -3.31 9.32 -16.34
CA SER A 28 -3.70 10.12 -15.18
C SER A 28 -2.55 10.33 -14.20
N LEU A 29 -1.31 9.94 -14.54
CA LEU A 29 -0.15 10.28 -13.72
C LEU A 29 0.08 11.80 -13.74
N LEU A 30 0.58 12.33 -12.63
CA LEU A 30 0.98 13.74 -12.54
C LEU A 30 2.11 13.99 -13.55
N SER A 31 1.88 14.94 -14.45
CA SER A 31 2.89 15.35 -15.41
C SER A 31 3.98 16.19 -14.73
N GLU A 32 5.18 16.19 -15.31
CA GLU A 32 6.28 17.05 -14.87
C GLU A 32 5.84 18.52 -14.74
N LYS A 33 5.08 19.03 -15.71
CA LYS A 33 4.51 20.38 -15.67
C LYS A 33 3.66 20.64 -14.42
N ILE A 34 2.83 19.68 -14.04
CA ILE A 34 1.99 19.80 -12.83
C ILE A 34 2.87 19.84 -11.58
N LEU A 35 3.86 18.95 -11.50
CA LEU A 35 4.80 18.91 -10.38
C LEU A 35 5.58 20.23 -10.25
N GLU A 36 6.05 20.80 -11.38
CA GLU A 36 6.70 22.11 -11.39
C GLU A 36 5.77 23.24 -10.93
N SER A 37 4.51 23.24 -11.37
CA SER A 37 3.51 24.21 -10.92
C SER A 37 3.28 24.12 -9.42
N MET A 38 3.19 22.92 -8.86
CA MET A 38 3.08 22.72 -7.41
C MET A 38 4.34 23.20 -6.66
N LEU A 39 5.54 22.95 -7.20
CA LEU A 39 6.79 23.41 -6.59
C LEU A 39 6.94 24.93 -6.58
N LYS A 40 6.32 25.62 -7.54
CA LYS A 40 6.30 27.10 -7.63
C LYS A 40 5.22 27.74 -6.77
N ALA A 41 4.32 26.95 -6.16
CA ALA A 41 3.28 27.47 -5.30
C ALA A 41 3.89 28.08 -4.02
N GLU A 42 3.40 29.25 -3.62
CA GLU A 42 3.90 29.97 -2.45
C GLU A 42 3.25 29.49 -1.13
N SER A 43 2.20 28.66 -1.23
CA SER A 43 1.47 28.13 -0.08
C SER A 43 0.81 26.78 -0.36
N LEU A 44 0.39 26.08 0.70
CA LEU A 44 -0.34 24.82 0.60
C LEU A 44 -1.66 24.97 -0.17
N GLU A 45 -2.37 26.08 0.07
CA GLU A 45 -3.61 26.42 -0.63
C GLU A 45 -3.37 26.52 -2.14
N GLN A 46 -2.32 27.23 -2.54
CA GLN A 46 -1.97 27.38 -3.96
C GLN A 46 -1.57 26.03 -4.58
N ALA A 47 -0.81 25.20 -3.86
CA ALA A 47 -0.44 23.87 -4.33
C ALA A 47 -1.67 22.96 -4.49
N ILE A 48 -2.64 23.03 -3.57
CA ILE A 48 -3.90 22.27 -3.65
C ILE A 48 -4.76 22.74 -4.83
N ARG A 49 -4.81 24.04 -5.13
CA ARG A 49 -5.52 24.53 -6.32
C ARG A 49 -4.95 23.95 -7.61
N VAL A 50 -3.62 23.83 -7.72
CA VAL A 50 -2.99 23.17 -8.88
C VAL A 50 -3.48 21.73 -9.01
N ILE A 51 -3.68 21.00 -7.91
CA ILE A 51 -4.24 19.63 -7.91
C ILE A 51 -5.72 19.64 -8.31
N GLN A 52 -6.52 20.56 -7.76
CA GLN A 52 -7.96 20.67 -8.02
C GLN A 52 -8.27 20.97 -9.50
N GLU A 53 -7.37 21.65 -10.20
CA GLU A 53 -7.50 21.95 -11.63
C GLU A 53 -7.27 20.73 -12.53
N ILE A 54 -6.81 19.59 -12.00
CA ILE A 54 -6.49 18.39 -12.77
C ILE A 54 -7.79 17.62 -13.06
N PRO A 55 -8.29 17.60 -14.31
CA PRO A 55 -9.65 17.12 -14.59
C PRO A 55 -9.85 15.62 -14.35
N TYR A 56 -8.76 14.83 -14.36
CA TYR A 56 -8.82 13.38 -14.27
C TYR A 56 -8.62 12.83 -12.84
N LEU A 57 -8.35 13.66 -11.84
CA LEU A 57 -8.17 13.20 -10.45
C LEU A 57 -9.50 12.89 -9.74
N GLY A 58 -10.63 13.29 -10.32
CA GLY A 58 -11.97 12.99 -9.79
C GLY A 58 -12.44 14.04 -8.77
N GLU A 59 -13.72 13.93 -8.41
CA GLU A 59 -14.42 14.93 -7.57
C GLU A 59 -13.85 15.02 -6.15
N GLU A 60 -13.36 13.92 -5.60
CA GLU A 60 -12.71 13.84 -4.27
C GLU A 60 -11.57 14.85 -4.15
N PHE A 61 -10.75 14.99 -5.20
CA PHE A 61 -9.64 15.94 -5.24
C PHE A 61 -10.11 17.38 -5.46
N GLN A 62 -11.22 17.58 -6.16
CA GLN A 62 -11.81 18.90 -6.37
C GLN A 62 -12.43 19.45 -5.08
N ALA A 63 -12.94 18.57 -4.22
CA ALA A 63 -13.52 18.90 -2.92
C ALA A 63 -12.47 19.03 -1.79
N LEU A 64 -11.18 18.91 -2.09
CA LEU A 64 -10.10 19.01 -1.09
C LEU A 64 -10.17 20.33 -0.31
N GLU A 65 -10.23 20.22 1.01
CA GLU A 65 -9.96 21.35 1.88
C GLU A 65 -8.47 21.68 1.89
N TYR A 66 -8.13 22.92 2.23
CA TYR A 66 -6.75 23.40 2.26
C TYR A 66 -5.96 22.95 3.51
N ARG A 67 -6.02 21.65 3.83
CA ARG A 67 -5.31 21.06 4.96
C ARG A 67 -4.44 19.90 4.49
N LEU A 68 -3.24 19.81 5.05
CA LEU A 68 -2.26 18.79 4.65
C LEU A 68 -2.76 17.37 4.98
N GLU A 69 -3.52 17.23 6.06
CA GLU A 69 -4.11 15.96 6.48
C GLU A 69 -5.16 15.46 5.48
N ASP A 70 -6.01 16.35 4.97
CA ASP A 70 -7.02 16.03 3.96
C ASP A 70 -6.39 15.64 2.62
N LEU A 71 -5.31 16.34 2.22
CA LEU A 71 -4.53 15.97 1.04
C LEU A 71 -3.94 14.55 1.19
N ASN A 72 -3.25 14.27 2.30
CA ASN A 72 -2.65 12.96 2.54
C ASN A 72 -3.70 11.85 2.59
N ARG A 73 -4.84 12.10 3.24
CA ARG A 73 -5.96 11.16 3.32
C ARG A 73 -6.50 10.85 1.92
N THR A 74 -6.80 11.87 1.12
CA THR A 74 -7.35 11.71 -0.23
C THR A 74 -6.37 11.00 -1.17
N LEU A 75 -5.07 11.31 -1.10
CA LEU A 75 -4.04 10.60 -1.86
C LEU A 75 -3.96 9.12 -1.50
N ASN A 76 -4.04 8.79 -0.20
CA ASN A 76 -4.02 7.41 0.27
C ASN A 76 -5.27 6.65 -0.15
N GLU A 77 -6.45 7.25 0.02
CA GLU A 77 -7.73 6.67 -0.39
C GLU A 77 -7.74 6.40 -1.90
N HIS A 78 -7.28 7.36 -2.71
CA HIS A 78 -7.17 7.19 -4.15
C HIS A 78 -6.18 6.08 -4.53
N HIS A 79 -5.01 6.01 -3.87
CA HIS A 79 -4.03 4.94 -4.10
C HIS A 79 -4.65 3.55 -3.87
N PHE A 80 -5.30 3.35 -2.71
CA PHE A 80 -5.90 2.06 -2.40
C PHE A 80 -7.17 1.78 -3.21
N TRP A 81 -7.89 2.80 -3.66
CA TRP A 81 -8.97 2.64 -4.63
C TRP A 81 -8.45 2.05 -5.94
N VAL A 82 -7.37 2.61 -6.51
CA VAL A 82 -6.73 2.08 -7.73
C VAL A 82 -6.26 0.64 -7.52
N VAL A 83 -5.62 0.37 -6.39
CA VAL A 83 -5.15 -0.98 -6.05
C VAL A 83 -6.31 -1.97 -5.95
N ASN A 84 -7.39 -1.60 -5.26
CA ASN A 84 -8.58 -2.44 -5.11
C ASN A 84 -9.28 -2.68 -6.45
N GLU A 85 -9.27 -1.68 -7.35
CA GLU A 85 -9.77 -1.85 -8.71
C GLU A 85 -8.96 -2.93 -9.45
N ILE A 86 -7.64 -2.89 -9.39
CA ILE A 86 -6.78 -3.94 -9.98
C ILE A 86 -7.02 -5.29 -9.29
N ALA A 87 -7.18 -5.30 -7.96
CA ALA A 87 -7.42 -6.51 -7.16
C ALA A 87 -8.77 -7.17 -7.47
N SER A 88 -9.78 -6.40 -7.89
CA SER A 88 -11.12 -6.92 -8.24
C SER A 88 -11.09 -7.92 -9.39
N HIS A 89 -10.02 -7.91 -10.19
CA HIS A 89 -9.77 -8.90 -11.21
C HIS A 89 -8.93 -10.05 -10.63
N LYS A 90 -9.36 -11.30 -10.82
CA LYS A 90 -8.70 -12.50 -10.25
C LYS A 90 -7.17 -12.56 -10.49
N LEU A 91 -6.71 -12.12 -11.65
CA LEU A 91 -5.28 -12.09 -11.99
C LEU A 91 -4.50 -10.91 -11.37
N GLY A 92 -5.21 -9.85 -10.98
CA GLY A 92 -4.66 -8.69 -10.31
C GLY A 92 -4.63 -8.83 -8.79
N GLU A 93 -5.48 -9.68 -8.21
CA GLU A 93 -5.55 -9.93 -6.77
C GLU A 93 -4.18 -10.27 -6.16
N SER A 94 -3.47 -11.26 -6.70
CA SER A 94 -2.15 -11.67 -6.18
C SER A 94 -1.08 -10.58 -6.33
N LEU A 95 -1.19 -9.74 -7.38
CA LEU A 95 -0.29 -8.61 -7.58
C LEU A 95 -0.58 -7.49 -6.58
N ALA A 96 -1.86 -7.18 -6.38
CA ALA A 96 -2.29 -6.19 -5.40
C ALA A 96 -1.89 -6.61 -3.98
N GLN A 97 -2.08 -7.89 -3.62
CA GLN A 97 -1.61 -8.42 -2.34
C GLN A 97 -0.11 -8.22 -2.17
N PHE A 98 0.70 -8.54 -3.18
CA PHE A 98 2.15 -8.35 -3.13
C PHE A 98 2.55 -6.87 -2.90
N PHE A 99 2.01 -5.94 -3.69
CA PHE A 99 2.37 -4.53 -3.58
C PHE A 99 1.79 -3.85 -2.33
N THR A 100 0.70 -4.37 -1.76
CA THR A 100 0.09 -3.82 -0.53
C THR A 100 0.64 -4.39 0.76
N MET A 101 1.27 -5.56 0.69
CA MET A 101 1.76 -6.28 1.87
C MET A 101 2.72 -5.42 2.72
N GLN A 102 3.60 -4.64 2.09
CA GLN A 102 4.51 -3.74 2.79
C GLN A 102 3.76 -2.73 3.66
N PHE A 103 2.70 -2.13 3.12
CA PHE A 103 1.91 -1.12 3.82
C PHE A 103 1.16 -1.76 4.99
N ASN A 104 0.62 -2.97 4.79
CA ASN A 104 -0.03 -3.71 5.86
C ASN A 104 0.93 -4.01 7.02
N PHE A 105 2.15 -4.50 6.76
CA PHE A 105 3.12 -4.76 7.82
C PHE A 105 3.65 -3.49 8.50
N LEU A 106 3.91 -2.43 7.73
CA LEU A 106 4.35 -1.14 8.29
C LEU A 106 3.27 -0.51 9.19
N SER A 107 2.02 -0.48 8.72
CA SER A 107 0.88 0.01 9.49
C SER A 107 0.59 -0.86 10.70
N LEU A 108 0.74 -2.17 10.59
CA LEU A 108 0.58 -3.09 11.71
C LEU A 108 1.67 -2.88 12.77
N LYS A 109 2.92 -2.71 12.35
CA LYS A 109 4.04 -2.35 13.23
C LYS A 109 3.74 -1.04 13.98
N LEU A 110 3.26 -0.02 13.26
CA LEU A 110 2.89 1.25 13.86
C LEU A 110 1.74 1.09 14.88
N GLN A 111 0.70 0.34 14.52
CA GLN A 111 -0.46 0.05 15.36
C GLN A 111 -0.08 -0.67 16.66
N LEU A 112 0.78 -1.68 16.59
CA LEU A 112 1.26 -2.39 17.77
C LEU A 112 2.11 -1.50 18.66
N LYS A 113 3.01 -0.69 18.07
CA LYS A 113 3.82 0.26 18.85
C LYS A 113 2.96 1.28 19.59
N ALA A 114 1.95 1.84 18.93
CA ALA A 114 1.03 2.78 19.53
C ALA A 114 0.22 2.12 20.65
N PHE A 115 -0.33 0.93 20.39
CA PHE A 115 -1.09 0.15 21.36
C PHE A 115 -0.27 -0.14 22.63
N LEU A 116 0.95 -0.67 22.47
CA LEU A 116 1.84 -1.01 23.59
C LEU A 116 2.29 0.24 24.37
N ALA A 117 2.45 1.37 23.68
CA ALA A 117 2.74 2.66 24.30
C ALA A 117 1.50 3.35 24.92
N LYS A 118 0.32 2.74 24.83
CA LYS A 118 -0.98 3.32 25.24
C LYS A 118 -1.24 4.68 24.58
N LYS A 119 -0.86 4.81 23.31
CA LYS A 119 -1.09 6.00 22.47
C LYS A 119 -2.06 5.68 21.35
N ASN A 120 -2.78 6.70 20.91
CA ASN A 120 -3.58 6.62 19.70
C ASN A 120 -2.75 7.00 18.48
N ILE A 121 -3.10 6.43 17.34
CA ILE A 121 -2.56 6.86 16.05
C ILE A 121 -3.51 7.92 15.51
N GLU A 122 -3.00 9.14 15.39
CA GLU A 122 -3.75 10.27 14.82
C GLU A 122 -3.76 10.22 13.29
N LYS A 123 -2.79 9.54 12.69
CA LYS A 123 -2.62 9.44 11.24
C LYS A 123 -3.36 8.24 10.64
N PRO A 124 -3.90 8.37 9.41
CA PRO A 124 -4.51 7.24 8.72
C PRO A 124 -3.47 6.14 8.46
N LEU A 125 -3.83 4.90 8.79
CA LEU A 125 -3.03 3.72 8.48
C LEU A 125 -3.21 3.35 7.01
N MET A 126 -2.10 3.12 6.31
CA MET A 126 -2.09 2.66 4.92
C MET A 126 -2.25 1.15 4.85
N GLY A 127 -2.89 0.62 3.81
CA GLY A 127 -2.99 -0.80 3.55
C GLY A 127 -4.41 -1.23 3.21
N THR A 128 -4.63 -2.53 3.13
CA THR A 128 -5.90 -3.17 2.78
C THR A 128 -6.58 -3.86 3.96
N LEU A 129 -5.94 -3.87 5.14
CA LEU A 129 -6.52 -4.47 6.35
C LEU A 129 -7.62 -3.60 6.96
N GLN A 130 -8.63 -4.25 7.55
CA GLN A 130 -9.65 -3.56 8.34
C GLN A 130 -9.10 -3.24 9.73
N TRP A 131 -8.47 -2.06 9.87
CA TRP A 131 -7.76 -1.65 11.09
C TRP A 131 -8.61 -1.69 12.36
N SER A 132 -9.91 -1.40 12.26
CA SER A 132 -10.83 -1.55 13.40
C SER A 132 -10.90 -2.99 13.91
N ARG A 133 -10.94 -3.99 13.03
CA ARG A 133 -10.89 -5.42 13.40
C ARG A 133 -9.54 -5.81 14.00
N ILE A 134 -8.46 -5.32 13.40
CA ILE A 134 -7.10 -5.54 13.93
C ILE A 134 -6.98 -5.01 15.36
N LEU A 135 -7.49 -3.82 15.63
CA LEU A 135 -7.45 -3.23 16.96
C LEU A 135 -8.28 -4.04 17.97
N ARG A 136 -9.50 -4.45 17.62
CA ARG A 136 -10.33 -5.32 18.47
C ARG A 136 -9.64 -6.65 18.76
N PHE A 137 -9.02 -7.26 17.76
CA PHE A 137 -8.21 -8.47 17.92
C PHE A 137 -7.03 -8.26 18.88
N ILE A 138 -6.29 -7.16 18.75
CA ILE A 138 -5.16 -6.81 19.65
C ILE A 138 -5.65 -6.59 21.09
N ASN A 139 -6.86 -6.06 21.28
CA ASN A 139 -7.49 -5.90 22.60
C ASN A 139 -8.01 -7.21 23.21
N GLY A 140 -7.88 -8.34 22.51
CA GLY A 140 -8.30 -9.65 23.01
C GLY A 140 -9.79 -9.94 22.77
N GLU A 141 -10.48 -9.19 21.91
CA GLU A 141 -11.86 -9.50 21.55
C GLU A 141 -11.93 -10.84 20.79
N ALA A 142 -12.73 -11.77 21.31
CA ALA A 142 -12.86 -13.10 20.75
C ALA A 142 -13.63 -13.08 19.42
N GLY A 143 -13.23 -13.95 18.49
CA GLY A 143 -13.92 -14.13 17.21
C GLY A 143 -13.52 -13.15 16.10
N GLU A 144 -12.64 -12.19 16.37
CA GLU A 144 -12.11 -11.31 15.32
C GLU A 144 -11.25 -12.08 14.32
N PHE A 145 -11.59 -11.92 13.04
CA PHE A 145 -10.86 -12.50 11.94
C PHE A 145 -9.73 -11.56 11.51
N VAL A 146 -8.50 -12.06 11.64
CA VAL A 146 -7.30 -11.44 11.07
C VAL A 146 -6.70 -12.45 10.11
N PRO A 147 -6.46 -12.07 8.83
CA PRO A 147 -5.87 -12.99 7.87
C PRO A 147 -4.42 -13.34 8.23
N GLU A 148 -4.00 -14.57 7.93
CA GLU A 148 -2.58 -14.90 7.85
C GLU A 148 -1.95 -14.10 6.71
N PRO A 149 -0.67 -13.71 6.81
CA PRO A 149 0.31 -13.97 7.89
C PRO A 149 0.19 -13.02 9.11
N TYR A 150 -0.67 -12.01 9.03
CA TYR A 150 -0.71 -10.90 10.00
C TYR A 150 -1.12 -11.34 11.40
N ARG A 151 -2.05 -12.30 11.49
CA ARG A 151 -2.47 -12.88 12.77
C ARG A 151 -1.29 -13.48 13.52
N SER A 152 -0.52 -14.37 12.88
CA SER A 152 0.66 -14.98 13.47
C SER A 152 1.70 -13.93 13.88
N ALA A 153 1.92 -12.92 13.04
CA ALA A 153 2.84 -11.82 13.34
C ALA A 153 2.44 -11.07 14.62
N ILE A 154 1.14 -10.72 14.78
CA ILE A 154 0.63 -10.05 15.98
C ILE A 154 0.85 -10.92 17.21
N GLN A 155 0.44 -12.19 17.14
CA GLN A 155 0.51 -13.09 18.30
C GLN A 155 1.95 -13.29 18.78
N GLU A 156 2.88 -13.53 17.87
CA GLU A 156 4.28 -13.69 18.24
C GLU A 156 4.88 -12.40 18.79
N ALA A 157 4.60 -11.25 18.16
CA ALA A 157 5.12 -9.97 18.61
C ALA A 157 4.60 -9.61 20.03
N MET A 158 3.32 -9.86 20.29
CA MET A 158 2.71 -9.64 21.60
C MET A 158 3.32 -10.57 22.67
N ALA A 159 3.53 -11.86 22.35
CA ALA A 159 4.16 -12.81 23.27
C ALA A 159 5.62 -12.45 23.59
N LEU A 160 6.40 -12.00 22.60
CA LEU A 160 7.77 -11.53 22.84
C LEU A 160 7.79 -10.25 23.67
N TYR A 161 6.86 -9.33 23.42
CA TYR A 161 6.77 -8.12 24.23
C TYR A 161 6.40 -8.43 25.68
N GLU A 162 5.43 -9.32 25.91
CA GLU A 162 5.06 -9.76 27.26
C GLU A 162 6.26 -10.37 28.01
N LYS A 163 7.07 -11.17 27.31
CA LYS A 163 8.23 -11.84 27.90
C LYS A 163 9.41 -10.91 28.18
N TYR A 164 9.68 -9.96 27.30
CA TYR A 164 10.93 -9.18 27.31
C TYR A 164 10.75 -7.68 27.49
N SER A 165 9.51 -7.16 27.46
CA SER A 165 9.18 -5.73 27.44
C SER A 165 9.96 -4.92 26.39
N ASN A 166 10.34 -5.55 25.27
CA ASN A 166 11.23 -4.96 24.27
C ASN A 166 10.46 -4.61 22.99
N ILE A 167 10.31 -3.32 22.73
CA ILE A 167 9.62 -2.84 21.53
C ILE A 167 10.37 -3.14 20.22
N GLN A 168 11.71 -3.22 20.27
CA GLN A 168 12.50 -3.56 19.08
C GLN A 168 12.26 -5.02 18.65
N ALA A 169 11.97 -5.91 19.61
CA ALA A 169 11.60 -7.29 19.30
C ALA A 169 10.28 -7.35 18.51
N VAL A 170 9.31 -6.50 18.83
CA VAL A 170 8.04 -6.37 18.09
C VAL A 170 8.31 -5.94 16.64
N GLU A 171 9.17 -4.94 16.44
CA GLU A 171 9.52 -4.46 15.10
C GLU A 171 10.21 -5.54 14.26
N LEU A 172 11.17 -6.25 14.85
CA LEU A 172 11.90 -7.33 14.20
C LEU A 172 10.99 -8.50 13.82
N VAL A 173 9.99 -8.83 14.65
CA VAL A 173 8.99 -9.84 14.27
C VAL A 173 8.22 -9.40 13.04
N MET A 174 7.71 -8.16 13.01
CA MET A 174 6.96 -7.64 11.85
C MET A 174 7.81 -7.67 10.58
N ASP A 175 9.07 -7.22 10.68
CA ASP A 175 10.00 -7.23 9.54
C ASP A 175 10.31 -8.64 9.07
N ARG A 176 10.53 -9.57 9.99
CA ARG A 176 10.80 -10.97 9.64
C ARG A 176 9.61 -11.63 8.95
N PHE A 177 8.38 -11.42 9.43
CA PHE A 177 7.18 -11.93 8.76
C PHE A 177 7.00 -11.31 7.37
N TYR A 178 7.21 -10.00 7.24
CA TYR A 178 7.18 -9.34 5.94
C TYR A 178 8.20 -9.94 4.96
N LEU A 179 9.45 -10.08 5.38
CA LEU A 179 10.52 -10.66 4.56
C LEU A 179 10.26 -12.13 4.21
N ALA A 180 9.71 -12.91 5.14
CA ALA A 180 9.35 -14.31 4.90
C ALA A 180 8.28 -14.44 3.80
N GLU A 181 7.27 -13.57 3.84
CA GLU A 181 6.17 -13.57 2.86
C GLU A 181 6.62 -13.03 1.50
N LEU A 182 7.51 -12.03 1.50
CA LEU A 182 8.18 -11.60 0.28
C LEU A 182 9.00 -12.75 -0.35
N LEU A 183 9.76 -13.50 0.45
CA LEU A 183 10.57 -14.62 -0.03
C LEU A 183 9.69 -15.75 -0.56
N LYS A 184 8.58 -16.06 0.12
CA LYS A 184 7.58 -17.01 -0.35
C LYS A 184 7.05 -16.61 -1.72
N PHE A 185 6.59 -15.37 -1.87
CA PHE A 185 6.10 -14.85 -3.15
C PHE A 185 7.17 -14.89 -4.25
N TYR A 186 8.43 -14.54 -3.91
CA TYR A 186 9.56 -14.64 -4.84
C TYR A 186 9.79 -16.09 -5.32
N SER A 187 9.76 -17.05 -4.41
CA SER A 187 10.01 -18.47 -4.71
C SER A 187 8.90 -19.08 -5.57
N GLU A 188 7.65 -18.72 -5.30
CA GLU A 188 6.47 -19.21 -6.00
C GLU A 188 6.27 -18.53 -7.36
N SER A 189 6.74 -17.28 -7.52
CA SER A 189 6.61 -16.54 -8.76
C SER A 189 7.57 -17.05 -9.82
N SER A 190 7.05 -17.51 -10.96
CA SER A 190 7.87 -17.82 -12.15
C SER A 190 8.18 -16.59 -13.01
N ASN A 191 7.77 -15.38 -12.57
CA ASN A 191 7.86 -14.16 -13.38
C ASN A 191 9.15 -13.38 -13.07
N LYS A 192 10.03 -13.29 -14.07
CA LYS A 192 11.32 -12.58 -13.97
C LYS A 192 11.18 -11.09 -13.58
N VAL A 193 10.12 -10.41 -14.00
CA VAL A 193 9.90 -8.99 -13.66
C VAL A 193 9.65 -8.82 -12.16
N ILE A 194 8.78 -9.65 -11.60
CA ILE A 194 8.47 -9.67 -10.17
C ILE A 194 9.74 -10.00 -9.36
N ARG A 195 10.49 -11.01 -9.81
CA ARG A 195 11.76 -11.39 -9.17
C ARG A 195 12.80 -10.27 -9.21
N ASN A 196 12.93 -9.58 -10.33
CA ASN A 196 13.84 -8.44 -10.47
C ASN A 196 13.40 -7.26 -9.61
N TRP A 197 12.09 -6.98 -9.56
CA TRP A 197 11.54 -5.95 -8.67
C TRP A 197 11.87 -6.26 -7.21
N TYR A 198 11.68 -7.52 -6.79
CA TYR A 198 12.05 -7.97 -5.44
C TYR A 198 13.54 -7.77 -5.15
N LEU A 199 14.43 -8.18 -6.06
CA LEU A 199 15.88 -8.01 -5.88
C LEU A 199 16.25 -6.53 -5.77
N ALA A 200 15.67 -5.68 -6.60
CA ALA A 200 15.89 -4.24 -6.52
C ALA A 200 15.38 -3.67 -5.19
N TYR A 201 14.18 -4.08 -4.75
CA TYR A 201 13.60 -3.61 -3.50
C TYR A 201 14.45 -4.00 -2.30
N VAL A 202 14.77 -5.28 -2.12
CA VAL A 202 15.53 -5.78 -0.95
C VAL A 202 16.98 -5.25 -0.92
N VAL A 203 17.58 -4.98 -2.08
CA VAL A 203 18.94 -4.41 -2.13
C VAL A 203 18.95 -2.91 -1.82
N LEU A 204 17.84 -2.21 -2.09
CA LEU A 204 17.73 -0.75 -1.92
C LEU A 204 17.05 -0.32 -0.62
N SER A 205 16.32 -1.21 0.04
CA SER A 205 15.67 -1.02 1.35
C SER A 205 16.59 -1.39 2.50
#